data_AF-A0A8H3DN15-F1
#
_entry.id   AF-A0A8H3DN15-F1
#
_cell.length_a   1.000
_cell.length_b   1.000
_cell.length_c   1.000
_cell.angle_alpha   90.00
_cell.angle_beta   90.00
_cell.angle_gamma   90.00
#
_symmetry.space_group_name_H-M   'P 1'
#
loop_
_entity.id
_entity.type
_entity.pdbx_description
1 polymer ?
#
loop_
_entity_poly.entity_id
_entity_poly.type
_entity_poly.pdbx_seq_one_letter_code
_entity_poly.pdbx_strand_id
1 'polypeptide(L)'
;MSEVAVHAGSNLGRRGNRGGPRRAWRGRGAPGRPPQDRERPTHFISVPLDHLSHFTSQVSHFTDSLLAASPPINGLDPSIVISPSRLHLTLGVMNLASEDQLSNEPRVNSPHDQESGGERKAPRKSVADAVALLDSLKLDIESSLRGQPLQLCLNEFAVMRRSPAGEADVMYIGPATIGTKTAEHERSVGILETINRRFTEEGFITETRPLKGWAAPPVFNGPDRGYDIPKSALHWDATLIR
;
A
#
# COMPACT_ATOMS: atom_id res chain seq x y z
N MET A 1 21.06 45.07 35.26
CA MET A 1 20.11 45.98 34.59
C MET A 1 20.73 46.46 33.28
N SER A 2 20.42 45.80 32.17
CA SER A 2 20.61 46.33 30.81
C SER A 2 19.70 45.51 29.89
N GLU A 3 18.56 46.09 29.55
CA GLU A 3 17.70 45.66 28.44
C GLU A 3 18.42 45.90 27.12
N VAL A 4 18.35 44.93 26.21
CA VAL A 4 18.50 45.18 24.77
C VAL A 4 17.38 44.43 24.07
N ALA A 5 16.36 45.19 23.68
CA ALA A 5 15.32 44.78 22.75
C ALA A 5 15.86 44.87 21.32
N VAL A 6 15.66 43.82 20.51
CA VAL A 6 15.76 43.91 19.05
C VAL A 6 14.61 43.15 18.42
N HIS A 7 13.76 43.90 17.72
CA HIS A 7 12.71 43.43 16.82
C HIS A 7 13.27 42.56 15.69
N ALA A 8 12.64 41.42 15.44
CA ALA A 8 12.76 40.69 14.17
C ALA A 8 11.40 40.67 13.48
N GLY A 9 11.31 41.41 12.38
CA GLY A 9 10.12 41.60 11.57
C GLY A 9 9.76 40.37 10.73
N SER A 10 8.45 40.31 10.49
CA SER A 10 7.68 39.46 9.59
C SER A 10 8.22 39.34 8.16
N ASN A 11 8.20 38.11 7.62
CA ASN A 11 8.09 37.82 6.19
C ASN A 11 7.38 36.46 5.99
N LEU A 12 6.05 36.45 6.17
CA LEU A 12 5.21 35.34 5.73
C LEU A 12 5.09 35.38 4.21
N GLY A 13 5.97 34.61 3.56
CA GLY A 13 5.97 34.39 2.12
C GLY A 13 4.64 33.85 1.63
N ARG A 14 3.95 34.71 0.86
CA ARG A 14 2.77 34.46 0.03
C ARG A 14 3.05 33.29 -0.92
N ARG A 15 2.66 32.07 -0.53
CA ARG A 15 2.69 30.87 -1.40
C ARG A 15 1.79 31.11 -2.61
N GLY A 16 2.41 31.43 -3.74
CA GLY A 16 1.76 31.58 -5.02
C GLY A 16 1.06 30.28 -5.44
N ASN A 17 -0.23 30.42 -5.72
CA ASN A 17 -1.12 29.38 -6.21
C ASN A 17 -0.70 28.98 -7.64
N ARG A 18 0.33 28.13 -7.80
CA ARG A 18 0.71 27.54 -9.09
C ARG A 18 -0.21 26.36 -9.41
N GLY A 19 -1.46 26.68 -9.75
CA GLY A 19 -2.36 25.79 -10.47
C GLY A 19 -1.87 25.60 -11.90
N GLY A 20 -0.77 24.87 -12.09
CA GLY A 20 -0.38 24.38 -13.41
C GLY A 20 -1.41 23.36 -13.89
N PRO A 21 -1.71 23.30 -15.20
CA PRO A 21 -2.64 22.32 -15.75
C PRO A 21 -2.15 20.92 -15.36
N ARG A 22 -3.02 20.18 -14.65
CA ARG A 22 -2.79 18.78 -14.30
C ARG A 22 -2.42 18.05 -15.59
N ARG A 23 -1.14 17.68 -15.73
CA ARG A 23 -0.69 16.88 -16.86
C ARG A 23 -1.51 15.60 -16.83
N ALA A 24 -2.34 15.40 -17.86
CA ALA A 24 -3.07 14.16 -18.05
C ALA A 24 -2.04 13.04 -17.96
N TRP A 25 -2.24 12.15 -16.99
CA TRP A 25 -1.41 10.99 -16.75
C TRP A 25 -1.59 10.06 -17.96
N ARG A 26 -0.89 10.36 -19.07
CA ARG A 26 -0.84 9.52 -20.25
C ARG A 26 0.04 8.34 -19.90
N GLY A 27 -0.53 7.38 -19.18
CA GLY A 27 0.04 6.05 -19.07
C GLY A 27 0.33 5.58 -20.50
N ARG A 28 1.62 5.44 -20.81
CA ARG A 28 2.11 5.15 -22.16
C ARG A 28 1.89 3.67 -22.47
N GLY A 29 0.61 3.30 -22.60
CA GLY A 29 0.22 2.01 -23.18
C GLY A 29 0.67 1.96 -24.63
N ALA A 30 1.19 0.81 -25.06
CA ALA A 30 1.56 0.57 -26.44
C ALA A 30 0.40 0.92 -27.40
N PRO A 31 0.68 1.57 -28.54
CA PRO A 31 -0.35 1.89 -29.52
C PRO A 31 -0.94 0.59 -30.05
N GLY A 32 -2.22 0.32 -29.74
CA GLY A 32 -2.96 -0.81 -30.32
C GLY A 32 -3.76 -1.66 -29.34
N ARG A 33 -3.53 -1.55 -28.02
CA ARG A 33 -4.47 -2.14 -27.05
C ARG A 33 -5.50 -1.07 -26.70
N PRO A 34 -6.82 -1.27 -26.93
CA PRO A 34 -7.82 -0.39 -26.35
C PRO A 34 -7.53 -0.34 -24.85
N PRO A 35 -7.56 0.84 -24.20
CA PRO A 35 -7.37 0.93 -22.76
C PRO A 35 -8.37 -0.04 -22.14
N GLN A 36 -7.86 -1.19 -21.68
CA GLN A 36 -8.63 -1.99 -20.76
C GLN A 36 -8.68 -1.11 -19.54
N ASP A 37 -9.81 -0.42 -19.37
CA ASP A 37 -10.14 0.40 -18.22
C ASP A 37 -10.21 -0.53 -17.01
N ARG A 38 -9.04 -0.99 -16.56
CA ARG A 38 -8.87 -1.65 -15.29
C ARG A 38 -9.23 -0.60 -14.28
N GLU A 39 -10.43 -0.76 -13.74
CA GLU A 39 -10.97 0.13 -12.75
C GLU A 39 -9.97 0.22 -11.59
N ARG A 40 -9.63 1.45 -11.21
CA ARG A 40 -8.62 1.69 -10.18
C ARG A 40 -9.12 1.11 -8.86
N PRO A 41 -8.31 0.34 -8.12
CA PRO A 41 -8.68 -0.10 -6.78
C PRO A 41 -9.02 1.09 -5.90
N THR A 42 -10.12 0.97 -5.16
CA THR A 42 -10.67 2.03 -4.32
C THR A 42 -10.42 1.76 -2.83
N HIS A 43 -10.33 0.47 -2.46
CA HIS A 43 -10.19 0.03 -1.08
C HIS A 43 -9.10 -1.04 -0.96
N PHE A 44 -8.68 -1.31 0.27
CA PHE A 44 -7.71 -2.35 0.59
C PHE A 44 -7.93 -2.87 2.01
N ILE A 45 -7.50 -4.10 2.27
CA ILE A 45 -7.44 -4.69 3.61
C ILE A 45 -6.03 -4.49 4.14
N SER A 46 -5.90 -4.08 5.39
CA SER A 46 -4.59 -3.93 6.00
C SER A 46 -4.54 -4.28 7.48
N VAL A 47 -3.32 -4.60 7.94
CA VAL A 47 -2.98 -4.71 9.36
C VAL A 47 -2.15 -3.47 9.75
N PRO A 48 -2.66 -2.57 10.61
CA PRO A 48 -1.92 -1.38 11.01
C PRO A 48 -0.68 -1.75 11.85
N LEU A 49 0.42 -1.02 11.65
CA LEU A 49 1.71 -1.25 12.31
C LEU A 49 2.17 -0.07 13.19
N ASP A 50 1.29 0.91 13.41
CA ASP A 50 1.55 2.17 14.12
C ASP A 50 1.76 1.98 15.63
N HIS A 51 1.13 0.97 16.23
CA HIS A 51 1.30 0.62 17.64
C HIS A 51 2.68 0.02 17.97
N LEU A 52 3.48 -0.35 16.96
CA LEU A 52 4.81 -0.93 17.13
C LEU A 52 5.85 0.21 17.26
N SER A 53 5.92 0.82 18.44
CA SER A 53 6.75 2.02 18.69
C SER A 53 8.23 1.83 18.36
N HIS A 54 8.80 0.66 18.68
CA HIS A 54 10.19 0.34 18.33
C HIS A 54 10.40 0.29 16.81
N PHE A 55 9.52 -0.42 16.09
CA PHE A 55 9.58 -0.54 14.64
C PHE A 55 9.40 0.82 13.95
N THR A 56 8.38 1.58 14.35
CA THR A 56 8.14 2.93 13.79
C THR A 56 9.30 3.89 14.06
N SER A 57 9.95 3.82 15.23
CA SER A 57 11.15 4.60 15.54
C SER A 57 12.35 4.22 14.66
N GLN A 58 12.56 2.93 14.42
CA GLN A 58 13.60 2.46 13.51
C GLN A 58 13.37 2.93 12.08
N VAL A 59 12.12 2.85 11.58
CA VAL A 59 11.77 3.35 10.25
C VAL A 59 12.00 4.85 10.16
N SER A 60 11.61 5.64 11.17
CA SER A 60 11.88 7.10 11.23
C SER A 60 13.37 7.39 11.08
N HIS A 61 14.19 6.79 11.95
CA HIS A 61 15.63 7.01 11.96
C HIS A 61 16.28 6.64 10.62
N PHE A 62 15.85 5.53 10.04
CA PHE A 62 16.30 5.09 8.72
C PHE A 62 15.91 6.10 7.62
N THR A 63 14.65 6.56 7.58
CA THR A 63 14.22 7.55 6.59
C THR A 63 14.91 8.91 6.77
N ASP A 64 15.14 9.33 8.00
CA ASP A 64 15.87 10.57 8.31
C ASP A 64 17.33 10.48 7.83
N SER A 65 17.96 9.31 8.04
CA SER A 65 19.33 9.04 7.57
C SER A 65 19.43 9.08 6.04
N LEU A 66 18.43 8.53 5.33
CA LEU A 66 18.38 8.58 3.87
C LEU A 66 18.16 10.01 3.34
N LEU A 67 17.31 10.80 4.00
CA LEU A 67 17.08 12.20 3.64
C LEU A 67 18.28 13.11 3.94
N ALA A 68 19.08 12.76 4.96
CA ALA A 68 20.29 13.49 5.34
C ALA A 68 21.55 13.06 4.57
N ALA A 69 21.44 12.09 3.65
CA ALA A 69 22.58 11.57 2.90
C ALA A 69 23.32 12.65 2.11
N SER A 70 24.65 12.52 2.03
CA SER A 70 25.53 13.41 1.26
C SER A 70 26.43 12.58 0.31
N PRO A 71 26.35 12.77 -1.02
CA PRO A 71 25.44 13.69 -1.71
C PRO A 71 23.96 13.28 -1.55
N PRO A 72 23.01 14.24 -1.66
CA PRO A 72 21.58 13.93 -1.60
C PRO A 72 21.18 12.88 -2.64
N ILE A 73 20.32 11.93 -2.25
CA ILE A 73 19.82 10.90 -3.15
C ILE A 73 18.83 11.56 -4.13
N ASN A 74 19.17 11.52 -5.42
CA ASN A 74 18.35 12.13 -6.46
C ASN A 74 16.93 11.55 -6.46
N GLY A 75 15.92 12.44 -6.42
CA GLY A 75 14.50 12.07 -6.41
C GLY A 75 13.94 11.68 -5.05
N LEU A 76 14.79 11.56 -4.02
CA LEU A 76 14.36 11.30 -2.66
C LEU A 76 14.11 12.63 -1.95
N ASP A 77 12.85 12.90 -1.63
CA ASP A 77 12.46 14.10 -0.90
C ASP A 77 11.40 13.79 0.19
N PRO A 78 11.24 14.65 1.21
CA PRO A 78 10.32 14.38 2.31
C PRO A 78 8.86 14.13 1.89
N SER A 79 8.41 14.65 0.74
CA SER A 79 7.03 14.48 0.28
C SER A 79 6.71 13.08 -0.22
N ILE A 80 7.74 12.29 -0.55
CA ILE A 80 7.57 10.91 -1.00
C ILE A 80 7.67 9.92 0.15
N VAL A 81 8.15 10.35 1.33
CA VAL A 81 8.30 9.52 2.52
C VAL A 81 6.96 9.34 3.22
N ILE A 82 6.58 8.08 3.51
CA ILE A 82 5.39 7.80 4.29
C ILE A 82 5.68 7.92 5.78
N SER A 83 4.84 8.69 6.48
CA SER A 83 4.89 8.81 7.95
C SER A 83 4.87 7.41 8.59
N PRO A 84 5.74 7.12 9.57
CA PRO A 84 5.74 5.86 10.32
C PRO A 84 4.37 5.50 10.92
N SER A 85 3.58 6.49 11.34
CA SER A 85 2.21 6.29 11.84
C SER A 85 1.20 5.80 10.79
N ARG A 86 1.58 5.81 9.51
CA ARG A 86 0.74 5.34 8.40
C ARG A 86 1.19 3.97 7.89
N LEU A 87 2.17 3.32 8.53
CA LEU A 87 2.63 1.99 8.17
C LEU A 87 1.55 0.94 8.44
N HIS A 88 1.32 0.07 7.47
CA HIS A 88 0.31 -0.98 7.53
C HIS A 88 0.66 -2.13 6.56
N LEU A 89 0.45 -3.38 6.94
CA LEU A 89 0.61 -4.50 6.01
C LEU A 89 -0.58 -4.56 5.06
N THR A 90 -0.39 -4.40 3.75
CA THR A 90 -1.48 -4.54 2.78
C THR A 90 -1.71 -6.01 2.48
N LEU A 91 -2.91 -6.52 2.78
CA LEU A 91 -3.27 -7.93 2.53
C LEU A 91 -3.93 -8.12 1.16
N GLY A 92 -4.57 -7.08 0.62
CA GLY A 92 -5.26 -7.15 -0.66
C GLY A 92 -5.87 -5.81 -1.05
N VAL A 93 -5.95 -5.55 -2.34
CA VAL A 93 -6.61 -4.36 -2.92
C VAL A 93 -7.87 -4.79 -3.65
N MET A 94 -8.91 -3.97 -3.57
CA MET A 94 -10.24 -4.30 -4.09
C MET A 94 -10.90 -3.07 -4.68
N ASN A 95 -11.95 -3.31 -5.48
CA ASN A 95 -12.82 -2.26 -5.97
C ASN A 95 -14.25 -2.52 -5.48
N LEU A 96 -14.69 -1.69 -4.53
CA LEU A 96 -16.00 -1.80 -3.92
C LEU A 96 -16.92 -0.72 -4.47
N ALA A 97 -18.17 -1.08 -4.74
CA ALA A 97 -19.20 -0.12 -5.10
C ALA A 97 -19.61 0.71 -3.88
N SER A 98 -19.81 2.01 -4.10
CA SER A 98 -20.51 2.87 -3.13
C SER A 98 -22.00 2.56 -3.16
N GLU A 99 -22.71 2.80 -2.05
CA GLU A 99 -24.17 2.61 -1.97
C GLU A 99 -24.93 3.34 -3.11
N ASP A 100 -24.50 4.56 -3.45
CA ASP A 100 -25.08 5.35 -4.56
C ASP A 100 -24.93 4.70 -5.94
N GLN A 101 -23.91 3.86 -6.13
CA GLN A 101 -23.70 3.13 -7.39
C GLN A 101 -24.62 1.91 -7.47
N LEU A 102 -24.96 1.30 -6.33
CA LEU A 102 -25.85 0.14 -6.27
C LEU A 102 -27.30 0.52 -6.56
N SER A 103 -27.73 1.74 -6.19
CA SER A 103 -29.09 2.23 -6.43
C SER A 103 -29.33 2.77 -7.84
N ASN A 104 -28.28 3.24 -8.53
CA ASN A 104 -28.38 3.96 -9.81
C ASN A 104 -28.08 3.11 -11.05
N GLU A 105 -27.73 1.83 -10.90
CA GLU A 105 -27.61 0.91 -12.04
C GLU A 105 -28.97 0.85 -12.76
N PRO A 106 -29.08 1.45 -13.96
CA PRO A 106 -30.35 1.47 -14.68
C PRO A 106 -30.67 0.02 -15.00
N ARG A 107 -31.82 -0.47 -14.50
CA ARG A 107 -32.40 -1.72 -14.99
C ARG A 107 -32.79 -1.50 -16.44
N VAL A 108 -31.82 -1.61 -17.34
CA VAL A 108 -32.05 -1.59 -18.78
C VAL A 108 -32.74 -2.90 -19.12
N ASN A 109 -34.04 -2.94 -18.84
CA ASN A 109 -34.97 -3.96 -19.32
C ASN A 109 -35.21 -3.74 -20.83
N SER A 110 -34.14 -3.65 -21.63
CA SER A 110 -34.26 -3.61 -23.08
C SER A 110 -34.43 -5.05 -23.56
N PRO A 111 -35.63 -5.46 -24.02
CA PRO A 111 -35.90 -6.86 -24.33
C PRO A 111 -35.29 -7.34 -25.66
N HIS A 112 -34.48 -6.52 -26.34
CA HIS A 112 -34.30 -6.64 -27.79
C HIS A 112 -32.92 -7.03 -28.33
N ASP A 113 -31.90 -7.24 -27.48
CA ASP A 113 -30.58 -7.72 -27.90
C ASP A 113 -30.24 -9.07 -27.24
N GLN A 114 -31.00 -10.10 -27.58
CA GLN A 114 -30.63 -11.50 -27.33
C GLN A 114 -29.87 -12.00 -28.54
N GLU A 115 -28.52 -12.06 -28.50
CA GLU A 115 -27.71 -13.13 -29.14
C GLU A 115 -26.18 -12.91 -29.09
N SER A 116 -25.67 -11.74 -28.69
CA SER A 116 -24.23 -11.66 -28.36
C SER A 116 -24.01 -12.19 -26.96
N GLY A 117 -23.29 -13.32 -26.83
CA GLY A 117 -22.92 -14.01 -25.59
C GLY A 117 -22.07 -13.17 -24.64
N GLY A 118 -22.64 -12.09 -24.12
CA GLY A 118 -22.04 -11.22 -23.12
C GLY A 118 -21.93 -11.98 -21.81
N GLU A 119 -20.68 -12.23 -21.38
CA GLU A 119 -20.37 -12.69 -20.04
C GLU A 119 -21.13 -11.82 -19.02
N ARG A 120 -22.03 -12.43 -18.25
CA ARG A 120 -22.73 -11.75 -17.17
C ARG A 120 -21.68 -11.29 -16.16
N LYS A 121 -21.38 -10.00 -16.17
CA LYS A 121 -20.47 -9.38 -15.19
C LYS A 121 -21.08 -9.60 -13.80
N ALA A 122 -20.34 -10.28 -12.93
CA ALA A 122 -20.78 -10.53 -11.57
C ALA A 122 -21.13 -9.20 -10.87
N PRO A 123 -22.16 -9.17 -10.01
CA PRO A 123 -22.53 -7.96 -9.28
C PRO A 123 -21.34 -7.43 -8.47
N ARG A 124 -21.19 -6.10 -8.45
CA ARG A 124 -20.13 -5.44 -7.68
C ARG A 124 -20.37 -5.67 -6.18
N LYS A 125 -19.28 -5.95 -5.46
CA LYS A 125 -19.30 -6.10 -4.00
C LYS A 125 -19.32 -4.73 -3.32
N SER A 126 -20.05 -4.63 -2.21
CA SER A 126 -20.13 -3.41 -1.39
C SER A 126 -19.11 -3.42 -0.23
N VAL A 127 -19.00 -2.29 0.48
CA VAL A 127 -18.25 -2.21 1.74
C VAL A 127 -18.90 -3.07 2.83
N ALA A 128 -20.23 -3.09 2.90
CA ALA A 128 -20.96 -3.91 3.87
C ALA A 128 -20.67 -5.41 3.67
N ASP A 129 -20.62 -5.88 2.43
CA ASP A 129 -20.28 -7.27 2.12
C ASP A 129 -18.86 -7.63 2.57
N ALA A 130 -17.91 -6.71 2.37
CA ALA A 130 -16.51 -6.92 2.76
C ALA A 130 -16.36 -6.98 4.29
N VAL A 131 -17.08 -6.11 5.02
CA VAL A 131 -17.11 -6.13 6.49
C VAL A 131 -17.75 -7.41 7.01
N ALA A 132 -18.88 -7.84 6.42
CA ALA A 132 -19.52 -9.09 6.78
C ALA A 132 -18.60 -10.31 6.57
N LEU A 133 -17.80 -10.31 5.50
CA LEU A 133 -16.79 -11.34 5.28
C LEU A 133 -15.70 -11.30 6.37
N LEU A 134 -15.17 -10.12 6.72
CA LEU A 134 -14.19 -10.00 7.82
C LEU A 134 -14.73 -10.51 9.15
N ASP A 135 -15.98 -10.14 9.50
CA ASP A 135 -16.62 -10.59 10.72
C ASP A 135 -16.78 -12.11 10.74
N SER A 136 -17.12 -12.72 9.60
CA SER A 136 -17.21 -14.19 9.48
C SER A 136 -15.87 -14.90 9.69
N LEU A 137 -14.75 -14.26 9.33
CA LEU A 137 -13.40 -14.81 9.47
C LEU A 137 -12.85 -14.68 10.90
N LYS A 138 -13.47 -13.86 11.75
CA LYS A 138 -12.96 -13.56 13.09
C LYS A 138 -12.72 -14.81 13.94
N LEU A 139 -13.68 -15.73 13.97
CA LEU A 139 -13.57 -16.96 14.76
C LEU A 139 -12.44 -17.87 14.25
N ASP A 140 -12.28 -17.97 12.93
CA ASP A 140 -11.22 -18.77 12.32
C ASP A 140 -9.83 -18.17 12.60
N ILE A 141 -9.72 -16.84 12.58
CA ILE A 141 -8.49 -16.11 12.92
C ILE A 141 -8.15 -16.33 14.39
N GLU A 142 -9.11 -16.15 15.31
CA GLU A 142 -8.91 -16.35 16.75
C GLU A 142 -8.51 -17.80 17.09
N SER A 143 -9.18 -18.77 16.46
CA SER A 143 -8.87 -20.19 16.57
C SER A 143 -7.45 -20.50 16.08
N SER A 144 -7.06 -19.92 14.94
CA SER A 144 -5.73 -20.08 14.36
C SER A 144 -4.64 -19.46 15.23
N LEU A 145 -4.92 -18.32 15.86
CA LEU A 145 -4.00 -17.63 16.77
C LEU A 145 -3.79 -18.39 18.08
N ARG A 146 -4.77 -19.17 18.54
CA ARG A 146 -4.73 -19.91 19.82
C ARG A 146 -4.42 -18.99 21.01
N GLY A 147 -4.99 -17.79 21.00
CA GLY A 147 -4.77 -16.76 22.01
C GLY A 147 -3.37 -16.12 22.00
N GLN A 148 -2.53 -16.42 21.00
CA GLN A 148 -1.24 -15.76 20.81
C GLN A 148 -1.39 -14.50 19.94
N PRO A 149 -0.57 -13.47 20.14
CA PRO A 149 -0.54 -12.32 19.24
C PRO A 149 -0.04 -12.71 17.84
N LEU A 150 -0.41 -11.92 16.84
CA LEU A 150 0.17 -12.03 15.50
C LEU A 150 1.64 -11.63 15.55
N GLN A 151 2.54 -12.54 15.17
CA GLN A 151 3.99 -12.31 15.17
C GLN A 151 4.55 -12.37 13.76
N LEU A 152 5.04 -11.23 13.26
CA LEU A 152 5.65 -11.12 11.94
C LEU A 152 7.07 -10.60 12.07
N CYS A 153 8.03 -11.34 11.53
CA CYS A 153 9.38 -10.84 11.31
C CYS A 153 9.36 -9.99 10.04
N LEU A 154 9.49 -8.66 10.16
CA LEU A 154 9.52 -7.73 9.02
C LEU A 154 10.95 -7.30 8.72
N ASN A 155 11.75 -8.20 8.14
CA ASN A 155 13.19 -8.07 8.02
C ASN A 155 13.80 -8.03 6.64
N GLU A 156 12.98 -7.83 5.62
CA GLU A 156 13.44 -7.62 4.27
C GLU A 156 12.97 -6.28 3.74
N PHE A 157 13.93 -5.45 3.31
CA PHE A 157 13.67 -4.30 2.46
C PHE A 157 13.75 -4.74 1.01
N ALA A 158 12.74 -4.38 0.24
CA ALA A 158 12.72 -4.66 -1.17
C ALA A 158 12.11 -3.49 -1.95
N VAL A 159 12.36 -3.50 -3.26
CA VAL A 159 11.89 -2.47 -4.18
C VAL A 159 10.96 -3.10 -5.20
N MET A 160 9.70 -2.68 -5.16
CA MET A 160 8.70 -3.06 -6.14
C MET A 160 8.83 -2.16 -7.37
N ARG A 161 9.40 -2.72 -8.44
CA ARG A 161 9.57 -2.05 -9.73
C ARG A 161 8.25 -2.06 -10.50
N ARG A 162 7.69 -0.89 -10.80
CA ARG A 162 6.43 -0.78 -11.57
C ARG A 162 6.59 -0.96 -13.07
N SER A 163 7.76 -0.66 -13.62
CA SER A 163 8.02 -0.80 -15.06
C SER A 163 9.46 -1.23 -15.34
N PRO A 164 9.72 -1.92 -16.47
CA PRO A 164 11.08 -2.16 -16.97
C PRO A 164 11.86 -0.85 -17.24
N ALA A 165 11.14 0.25 -17.44
CA ALA A 165 11.69 1.58 -17.69
C ALA A 165 12.10 2.34 -16.41
N GLY A 166 11.85 1.78 -15.21
CA GLY A 166 12.33 2.34 -13.93
C GLY A 166 11.50 3.52 -13.38
N GLU A 167 10.23 3.63 -13.79
CA GLU A 167 9.49 4.89 -13.68
C GLU A 167 8.81 5.16 -12.32
N ALA A 168 8.79 4.19 -11.42
CA ALA A 168 8.39 4.41 -10.03
C ALA A 168 8.68 3.14 -9.23
N ASP A 169 9.60 3.29 -8.31
CA ASP A 169 10.03 2.24 -7.41
C ASP A 169 9.38 2.47 -6.05
N VAL A 170 8.58 1.50 -5.62
CA VAL A 170 8.00 1.48 -4.27
C VAL A 170 8.94 0.67 -3.40
N MET A 171 9.65 1.33 -2.48
CA MET A 171 10.40 0.63 -1.44
C MET A 171 9.44 0.15 -0.36
N TYR A 172 9.50 -1.12 0.04
CA TYR A 172 8.64 -1.68 1.07
C TYR A 172 9.47 -2.52 2.06
N ILE A 173 8.88 -2.71 3.25
CA ILE A 173 9.37 -3.62 4.28
C ILE A 173 8.40 -4.80 4.32
N GLY A 174 8.95 -6.00 4.30
CA GLY A 174 8.18 -7.24 4.36
C GLY A 174 8.92 -8.34 5.11
N PRO A 175 8.28 -9.50 5.27
CA PRO A 175 8.91 -10.65 5.88
C PRO A 175 9.98 -11.25 4.97
N ALA A 176 11.12 -11.65 5.55
CA ALA A 176 12.19 -12.24 4.77
C ALA A 176 11.77 -13.54 4.10
N THR A 177 12.14 -13.64 2.83
CA THR A 177 11.99 -14.86 2.03
C THR A 177 13.00 -15.94 2.45
N ILE A 178 14.14 -15.54 3.00
CA ILE A 178 15.26 -16.41 3.37
C ILE A 178 15.54 -16.27 4.88
N GLY A 179 15.73 -17.40 5.58
CA GLY A 179 16.11 -17.43 6.99
C GLY A 179 15.30 -18.44 7.80
N THR A 180 15.73 -18.69 9.05
CA THR A 180 14.99 -19.54 9.99
C THR A 180 13.73 -18.83 10.44
N LYS A 181 12.58 -19.38 10.07
CA LYS A 181 11.26 -18.88 10.48
C LYS A 181 10.83 -19.56 11.76
N THR A 182 10.30 -18.79 12.71
CA THR A 182 9.69 -19.35 13.91
C THR A 182 8.31 -19.92 13.58
N ALA A 183 7.81 -20.85 14.38
CA ALA A 183 6.48 -21.42 14.17
C ALA A 183 5.37 -20.35 14.30
N GLU A 184 5.59 -19.33 15.12
CA GLU A 184 4.69 -18.19 15.30
C GLU A 184 4.66 -17.30 14.04
N HIS A 185 5.80 -17.10 13.40
CA HIS A 185 5.90 -16.39 12.13
C HIS A 185 5.11 -17.11 11.03
N GLU A 186 5.35 -18.41 10.85
CA GLU A 186 4.65 -19.20 9.82
C GLU A 186 3.15 -19.24 10.04
N ARG A 187 2.70 -19.39 11.30
CA ARG A 187 1.28 -19.31 11.66
C ARG A 187 0.69 -17.96 11.29
N SER A 188 1.37 -16.87 11.63
CA SER A 188 0.90 -15.51 11.35
C SER A 188 0.79 -15.27 9.85
N VAL A 189 1.79 -15.69 9.07
CA VAL A 189 1.73 -15.64 7.60
C VAL A 189 0.55 -16.45 7.07
N GLY A 190 0.34 -17.67 7.56
CA GLY A 190 -0.78 -18.53 7.14
C GLY A 190 -2.17 -17.94 7.44
N ILE A 191 -2.33 -17.20 8.54
CA ILE A 191 -3.56 -16.47 8.85
C ILE A 191 -3.80 -15.38 7.82
N LEU A 192 -2.78 -14.57 7.52
CA LEU A 192 -2.93 -13.49 6.56
C LEU A 192 -3.21 -14.04 5.15
N GLU A 193 -2.53 -15.12 4.74
CA GLU A 193 -2.79 -15.84 3.48
C GLU A 193 -4.23 -16.33 3.41
N THR A 194 -4.76 -16.83 4.52
CA THR A 194 -6.15 -17.27 4.61
C THR A 194 -7.12 -16.12 4.40
N ILE A 195 -6.89 -14.95 5.01
CA ILE A 195 -7.72 -13.76 4.78
C ILE A 195 -7.71 -13.36 3.30
N ASN A 196 -6.51 -13.22 2.71
CA ASN A 196 -6.39 -12.86 1.29
C ASN A 196 -7.10 -13.88 0.38
N ARG A 197 -6.88 -15.18 0.62
CA ARG A 197 -7.50 -16.27 -0.14
C ARG A 197 -9.02 -16.17 -0.09
N ARG A 198 -9.61 -16.00 1.10
CA ARG A 198 -11.07 -15.90 1.28
C ARG A 198 -11.66 -14.69 0.55
N PHE A 199 -10.98 -13.54 0.60
CA PHE A 199 -11.39 -12.35 -0.17
C PHE A 199 -11.27 -12.53 -1.69
N THR A 200 -10.32 -13.33 -2.15
CA THR A 200 -10.15 -13.67 -3.57
C THR A 200 -11.25 -14.64 -4.03
N GLU A 201 -11.52 -15.69 -3.25
CA GLU A 201 -12.58 -16.68 -3.51
C GLU A 201 -13.97 -16.04 -3.59
N GLU A 202 -14.24 -15.06 -2.72
CA GLU A 202 -15.51 -14.33 -2.69
C GLU A 202 -15.61 -13.22 -3.76
N GLY A 203 -14.58 -13.05 -4.59
CA GLY A 203 -14.59 -12.11 -5.72
C GLY A 203 -14.37 -10.65 -5.35
N PHE A 204 -13.88 -10.35 -4.14
CA PHE A 204 -13.53 -8.97 -3.75
C PHE A 204 -12.19 -8.53 -4.36
N ILE A 205 -11.21 -9.43 -4.38
CA ILE A 205 -9.87 -9.17 -4.92
C ILE A 205 -9.80 -9.79 -6.32
N THR A 206 -9.75 -8.93 -7.34
CA THR A 206 -9.64 -9.35 -8.75
C THR A 206 -8.19 -9.33 -9.26
N GLU A 207 -7.27 -8.83 -8.45
CA GLU A 207 -5.84 -8.80 -8.78
C GLU A 207 -5.26 -10.21 -8.67
N THR A 208 -4.84 -10.77 -9.80
CA THR A 208 -4.27 -12.13 -9.88
C THR A 208 -2.76 -12.17 -9.77
N ARG A 209 -2.11 -10.99 -9.67
CA ARG A 209 -0.67 -10.95 -9.44
C ARG A 209 -0.35 -11.62 -8.10
N PRO A 210 0.69 -12.48 -8.04
CA PRO A 210 1.16 -13.02 -6.78
C PRO A 210 1.38 -11.88 -5.79
N LEU A 211 0.93 -12.06 -4.55
CA LEU A 211 1.30 -11.17 -3.44
C LEU A 211 2.83 -11.22 -3.30
N LYS A 212 3.52 -10.31 -3.98
CA LYS A 212 4.97 -10.16 -3.85
C LYS A 212 5.25 -9.49 -2.52
N GLY A 213 5.27 -10.31 -1.46
CA GLY A 213 5.48 -9.88 -0.10
C GLY A 213 4.27 -9.19 0.48
N TRP A 214 3.93 -9.55 1.71
CA TRP A 214 3.11 -8.75 2.58
C TRP A 214 3.82 -7.40 2.75
N ALA A 215 3.44 -6.41 1.96
CA ALA A 215 4.15 -5.14 1.92
C ALA A 215 3.53 -4.21 2.96
N ALA A 216 4.35 -3.67 3.86
CA ALA A 216 4.07 -2.36 4.44
C ALA A 216 3.84 -1.34 3.30
N PRO A 217 3.09 -0.23 3.46
CA PRO A 217 2.97 0.75 2.39
C PRO A 217 4.36 1.20 1.93
N PRO A 218 4.45 1.75 0.71
CA PRO A 218 5.68 2.36 0.22
C PRO A 218 6.31 3.21 1.32
N VAL A 219 7.56 2.95 1.70
CA VAL A 219 8.35 3.91 2.47
C VAL A 219 8.60 5.15 1.59
N PHE A 220 8.68 4.95 0.27
CA PHE A 220 8.84 6.00 -0.74
C PHE A 220 7.84 5.85 -1.88
N ASN A 221 7.26 6.97 -2.35
CA ASN A 221 6.44 7.02 -3.55
C ASN A 221 6.88 8.20 -4.44
N GLY A 222 8.00 8.02 -5.16
CA GLY A 222 8.62 9.09 -5.97
C GLY A 222 8.30 9.00 -7.46
N PRO A 223 8.38 10.14 -8.19
CA PRO A 223 8.27 10.17 -9.64
C PRO A 223 9.57 9.72 -10.34
N ASP A 224 9.46 8.69 -11.17
CA ASP A 224 10.09 8.54 -12.49
C ASP A 224 11.58 8.86 -12.67
N ARG A 225 12.43 8.51 -11.69
CA ARG A 225 13.89 8.60 -11.81
C ARG A 225 14.54 7.43 -11.09
N GLY A 226 15.41 6.70 -11.78
CA GLY A 226 16.14 5.57 -11.21
C GLY A 226 16.97 5.98 -9.99
N TYR A 227 16.86 5.21 -8.91
CA TYR A 227 17.59 5.41 -7.66
C TYR A 227 18.75 4.40 -7.58
N ASP A 228 19.98 4.89 -7.44
CA ASP A 228 21.12 4.06 -7.04
C ASP A 228 21.22 4.06 -5.50
N ILE A 229 20.53 3.12 -4.86
CA ILE A 229 20.63 2.90 -3.41
C ILE A 229 21.77 1.90 -3.16
N PRO A 230 22.86 2.29 -2.45
CA PRO A 230 23.96 1.38 -2.17
C PRO A 230 23.50 0.21 -1.27
N LYS A 231 23.75 -1.03 -1.71
CA LYS A 231 23.36 -2.26 -0.97
C LYS A 231 23.94 -2.35 0.45
N SER A 232 25.07 -1.71 0.71
CA SER A 232 25.71 -1.66 2.03
C SER A 232 24.90 -0.87 3.08
N ALA A 233 23.94 -0.03 2.66
CA ALA A 233 23.07 0.69 3.57
C ALA A 233 21.86 -0.14 4.06
N LEU A 234 21.72 -1.40 3.62
CA LEU A 234 20.54 -2.24 3.88
C LEU A 234 20.77 -3.35 4.93
N HIS A 235 21.89 -3.33 5.66
CA HIS A 235 22.11 -4.29 6.75
C HIS A 235 21.46 -3.75 8.03
N TRP A 236 20.38 -4.40 8.47
CA TRP A 236 19.60 -4.00 9.63
C TRP A 236 19.48 -5.17 10.62
N ASP A 237 19.62 -4.88 11.92
CA ASP A 237 19.52 -5.88 12.97
C ASP A 237 18.08 -5.92 13.51
N ALA A 238 17.38 -6.99 13.16
CA ALA A 238 15.94 -7.16 13.36
C ALA A 238 15.67 -7.94 14.64
N THR A 239 15.43 -7.25 15.76
CA THR A 239 14.94 -7.95 16.96
C THR A 239 13.45 -8.27 16.80
N LEU A 240 13.08 -9.49 17.20
CA LEU A 240 11.73 -10.05 17.18
C LEU A 240 10.66 -9.05 17.69
N ILE A 241 9.65 -8.75 16.87
CA ILE A 241 8.51 -7.94 17.28
C ILE A 241 7.53 -8.88 18.01
N ARG A 242 7.32 -8.65 19.30
CA ARG A 242 6.37 -9.39 20.16
C ARG A 242 5.11 -8.59 20.42
#